data_AF-A0A970PT20-F1
#
_entry.id   AF-A0A970PT20-F1
#
_cell.length_a   1.000
_cell.length_b   1.000
_cell.length_c   1.000
_cell.angle_alpha   90.00
_cell.angle_beta   90.00
_cell.angle_gamma   90.00
#
_symmetry.space_group_name_H-M   'P 1'
#
loop_
_entity.id
_entity.type
_entity.pdbx_description
1 polymer ?
#
loop_
_entity_poly.entity_id
_entity_poly.type
_entity_poly.pdbx_seq_one_letter_code
_entity_poly.pdbx_strand_id
1 'polypeptide(L)'
;MKKSLAALISLIILAVPFAGAMALTITLPENPGTGFTWTYEQSDDALLTEKENVYTPDAGAQDLVGAGGSRTWEFRPDGRGDAVLSFALARSGDAKPSVRLDLLYRVADGAATLRGKVEMMLGNVFISLPENPTTGYTWQTDGGLGDVLMLKEDSYVPDANPGGLLGGGGTHRWHYVAKAPGDTAITFTYARPWESDAAETVEFSFSV
;
A
#
# COMPACT_ATOMS: atom_id res chain seq x y z
N MET A 1 17.81 -23.71 19.40
CA MET A 1 17.43 -23.17 18.08
C MET A 1 16.32 -22.14 18.27
N LYS A 2 16.68 -20.85 18.33
CA LYS A 2 15.70 -19.77 18.28
C LYS A 2 15.23 -19.70 16.83
N LYS A 3 14.02 -20.18 16.54
CA LYS A 3 13.34 -19.81 15.30
C LYS A 3 13.18 -18.29 15.39
N SER A 4 14.05 -17.52 14.74
CA SER A 4 13.75 -16.10 14.55
C SER A 4 12.51 -16.09 13.69
N LEU A 5 11.36 -15.82 14.30
CA LEU A 5 10.24 -15.21 13.59
C LEU A 5 10.86 -13.94 12.99
N ALA A 6 11.34 -14.03 11.75
CA ALA A 6 11.40 -12.84 10.93
C ALA A 6 9.93 -12.43 10.88
N ALA A 7 9.55 -11.40 11.65
CA ALA A 7 8.28 -10.76 11.46
C ALA A 7 8.24 -10.46 9.97
N LEU A 8 7.36 -11.16 9.24
CA LEU A 8 7.10 -10.84 7.85
C LEU A 8 6.31 -9.53 7.95
N ILE A 9 7.04 -8.45 8.19
CA ILE A 9 6.58 -7.11 7.93
C ILE A 9 6.43 -7.13 6.43
N SER A 10 5.21 -7.35 5.99
CA SER A 10 4.76 -7.07 4.64
C SER A 10 4.04 -5.75 4.79
N LEU A 11 4.44 -4.74 4.03
CA LEU A 11 3.55 -3.63 3.75
C LEU A 11 2.83 -4.02 2.47
N ILE A 12 1.52 -3.81 2.35
CA ILE A 12 0.79 -3.74 1.07
C ILE A 12 0.16 -2.37 1.14
N ILE A 13 0.25 -1.58 0.08
CA ILE A 13 -0.51 -0.34 -0.01
C ILE A 13 -1.29 -0.44 -1.29
N LEU A 14 -2.56 -0.78 -1.14
CA LEU A 14 -3.56 -0.43 -2.13
C LEU A 14 -3.89 1.03 -1.89
N ALA A 15 -3.75 1.86 -2.91
CA ALA A 15 -4.34 3.19 -2.95
C ALA A 15 -5.11 3.27 -4.25
N VAL A 16 -6.39 3.65 -4.19
CA VAL A 16 -7.26 3.69 -5.37
C VAL A 16 -7.72 5.11 -5.68
N PRO A 17 -6.88 6.01 -6.20
CA PRO A 17 -7.42 7.09 -7.02
C PRO A 17 -7.80 6.48 -8.36
N PHE A 18 -9.05 6.08 -8.55
CA PHE A 18 -9.53 5.88 -9.92
C PHE A 18 -9.73 7.26 -10.53
N ALA A 19 -9.48 7.46 -11.83
CA ALA A 19 -9.72 8.74 -12.50
C ALA A 19 -11.14 9.27 -12.17
N GLY A 20 -11.20 10.31 -11.34
CA GLY A 20 -12.45 10.92 -10.83
C GLY A 20 -13.05 10.31 -9.55
N ALA A 21 -12.59 9.16 -9.07
CA ALA A 21 -12.97 8.62 -7.77
C ALA A 21 -12.03 9.15 -6.68
N MET A 22 -12.59 9.90 -5.75
CA MET A 22 -11.83 10.51 -4.68
C MET A 22 -11.68 9.59 -3.43
N ALA A 23 -12.29 8.41 -3.40
CA ALA A 23 -12.20 7.52 -2.24
C ALA A 23 -10.77 6.96 -2.10
N LEU A 24 -10.20 7.00 -0.90
CA LEU A 24 -8.89 6.43 -0.59
C LEU A 24 -9.10 5.17 0.25
N THR A 25 -8.88 4.02 -0.34
CA THR A 25 -8.85 2.75 0.39
C THR A 25 -7.40 2.41 0.70
N ILE A 26 -7.09 2.08 1.95
CA ILE A 26 -5.77 1.62 2.42
C ILE A 26 -5.91 0.20 2.96
N THR A 27 -5.20 -0.76 2.39
CA THR A 27 -5.21 -2.17 2.83
C THR A 27 -3.82 -2.60 3.24
N LEU A 28 -3.61 -2.86 4.53
CA LEU A 28 -2.33 -3.26 5.11
C LEU A 28 -2.43 -4.72 5.62
N PRO A 29 -1.46 -5.61 5.32
CA PRO A 29 -1.53 -6.98 5.79
C PRO A 29 -1.27 -7.01 7.30
N GLU A 30 -2.05 -7.83 7.99
CA GLU A 30 -2.01 -7.98 9.43
C GLU A 30 -2.07 -9.47 9.75
N ASN A 31 -1.21 -9.94 10.65
CA ASN A 31 -1.36 -11.28 11.22
C ASN A 31 -1.57 -11.15 12.73
N PRO A 32 -2.82 -11.07 13.20
CA PRO A 32 -3.13 -10.93 14.62
C PRO A 32 -2.56 -12.07 15.47
N GLY A 33 -2.40 -13.27 14.90
CA GLY A 33 -1.82 -14.43 15.58
C GLY A 33 -0.34 -14.26 15.94
N THR A 34 0.38 -13.34 15.29
CA THR A 34 1.75 -12.96 15.64
C THR A 34 1.82 -11.90 16.74
N GLY A 35 0.68 -11.31 17.11
CA GLY A 35 0.58 -10.21 18.07
C GLY A 35 0.87 -8.83 17.49
N PHE A 36 1.23 -8.72 16.21
CA PHE A 36 1.36 -7.45 15.50
C PHE A 36 0.01 -7.01 14.94
N THR A 37 -0.38 -5.78 15.24
CA THR A 37 -1.62 -5.17 14.74
C THR A 37 -1.34 -3.77 14.24
N TRP A 38 -2.02 -3.37 13.17
CA TRP A 38 -1.98 -2.01 12.69
C TRP A 38 -2.93 -1.15 13.52
N THR A 39 -2.43 0.03 13.87
CA THR A 39 -3.21 1.09 14.49
C THR A 39 -3.24 2.29 13.56
N TYR A 40 -4.41 2.88 13.41
CA TYR A 40 -4.55 4.18 12.78
C TYR A 40 -4.44 5.24 13.86
N GLU A 41 -3.37 6.02 13.81
CA GLU A 41 -2.99 6.93 14.91
C GLU A 41 -3.55 8.35 14.71
N GLN A 42 -3.72 8.80 13.45
CA GLN A 42 -4.11 10.17 13.15
C GLN A 42 -4.60 10.35 11.70
N SER A 43 -5.67 11.13 11.52
CA SER A 43 -6.01 11.88 10.29
C SER A 43 -5.96 13.37 10.51
N ASP A 44 -5.81 14.13 9.41
CA ASP A 44 -6.53 15.40 9.29
C ASP A 44 -8.01 15.15 8.92
N ASP A 45 -8.86 15.05 9.95
CA ASP A 45 -10.30 14.79 9.81
C ASP A 45 -11.05 15.91 9.05
N ALA A 46 -10.42 17.07 8.82
CA ALA A 46 -11.05 18.16 8.08
C ALA A 46 -11.20 17.85 6.58
N LEU A 47 -10.42 16.90 6.06
CA LEU A 47 -10.38 16.57 4.63
C LEU A 47 -10.79 15.15 4.30
N LEU A 48 -10.56 14.20 5.20
CA LEU A 48 -10.89 12.79 5.01
C LEU A 48 -11.74 12.31 6.18
N THR A 49 -12.89 11.70 5.87
CA THR A 49 -13.70 10.97 6.84
C THR A 49 -13.46 9.47 6.68
N GLU A 50 -13.00 8.80 7.74
CA GLU A 50 -12.99 7.33 7.83
C GLU A 50 -14.44 6.81 7.72
N LYS A 51 -14.66 5.86 6.80
CA LYS A 51 -15.95 5.20 6.57
C LYS A 51 -15.95 3.77 7.07
N GLU A 52 -14.83 3.09 6.91
CA GLU A 52 -14.70 1.68 7.24
C GLU A 52 -13.30 1.40 7.80
N ASN A 53 -13.22 0.43 8.71
CA ASN A 53 -11.99 -0.15 9.26
C ASN A 53 -12.29 -1.61 9.61
N VAL A 54 -11.90 -2.52 8.72
CA VAL A 54 -12.26 -3.94 8.81
C VAL A 54 -11.04 -4.81 8.62
N TYR A 55 -10.88 -5.78 9.51
CA TYR A 55 -9.94 -6.88 9.33
C TYR A 55 -10.62 -8.05 8.59
N THR A 56 -10.00 -8.49 7.51
CA THR A 56 -10.43 -9.64 6.70
C THR A 56 -9.35 -10.71 6.71
N PRO A 57 -9.61 -11.91 7.26
CA PRO A 57 -8.68 -13.05 7.14
C PRO A 57 -8.44 -13.44 5.68
N ASP A 58 -7.26 -13.99 5.38
CA ASP A 58 -6.98 -14.52 4.05
C ASP A 58 -7.98 -15.64 3.67
N ALA A 59 -8.26 -15.77 2.37
CA ALA A 59 -9.21 -16.76 1.87
C ALA A 59 -8.78 -18.19 2.25
N GLY A 60 -9.70 -18.96 2.84
CA GLY A 60 -9.42 -20.31 3.33
C GLY A 60 -8.67 -20.37 4.67
N ALA A 61 -8.41 -19.20 5.27
CA ALA A 61 -7.67 -19.09 6.53
C ALA A 61 -8.57 -18.74 7.73
N GLN A 62 -9.89 -18.69 7.53
CA GLN A 62 -10.85 -18.21 8.55
C GLN A 62 -10.80 -19.01 9.86
N ASP A 63 -10.51 -20.31 9.78
CA ASP A 63 -10.49 -21.21 10.94
C ASP A 63 -9.06 -21.66 11.33
N LEU A 64 -8.03 -21.09 10.71
CA LEU A 64 -6.64 -21.48 10.92
C LEU A 64 -5.97 -20.60 11.99
N VAL A 65 -5.57 -21.21 13.10
CA VAL A 65 -4.82 -20.52 14.16
C VAL A 65 -3.49 -20.00 13.61
N GLY A 66 -3.29 -18.69 13.71
CA GLY A 66 -2.07 -18.03 13.24
C GLY A 66 -2.08 -17.62 11.76
N ALA A 67 -3.21 -17.79 11.07
CA ALA A 67 -3.40 -17.23 9.74
C ALA A 67 -3.36 -15.70 9.75
N GLY A 68 -2.79 -15.15 8.67
CA GLY A 68 -2.83 -13.72 8.41
C GLY A 68 -4.13 -13.28 7.76
N GLY A 69 -4.17 -12.00 7.44
CA GLY A 69 -5.22 -11.34 6.71
C GLY A 69 -4.77 -9.94 6.36
N SER A 70 -5.73 -9.06 6.13
CA SER A 70 -5.49 -7.63 5.91
C SER A 70 -6.47 -6.78 6.68
N ARG A 71 -6.01 -5.63 7.14
CA ARG A 71 -6.85 -4.56 7.67
C ARG A 71 -7.03 -3.51 6.59
N THR A 72 -8.28 -3.17 6.32
CA THR A 72 -8.67 -2.19 5.29
C THR A 72 -9.35 -1.01 5.94
N TRP A 73 -8.88 0.18 5.61
CA TRP A 73 -9.56 1.44 5.87
C TRP A 73 -10.11 2.02 4.57
N GLU A 74 -11.31 2.58 4.64
CA GLU A 74 -11.86 3.39 3.56
C GLU A 74 -12.04 4.83 4.02
N PHE A 75 -11.50 5.77 3.26
CA PHE A 75 -11.62 7.19 3.51
C PHE A 75 -12.38 7.85 2.37
N ARG A 76 -13.36 8.67 2.74
CA ARG A 76 -14.04 9.56 1.81
C ARG A 76 -13.46 10.97 1.98
N PRO A 77 -13.08 11.66 0.89
CA PRO A 77 -12.72 13.06 1.00
C PRO A 77 -13.94 13.96 1.01
N ASP A 78 -13.82 14.96 1.85
CA ASP A 78 -14.87 15.91 2.20
C ASP A 78 -14.55 17.31 1.67
N GLY A 79 -13.32 17.52 1.18
CA GLY A 79 -12.85 18.79 0.66
C GLY A 79 -11.58 18.67 -0.19
N ARG A 80 -11.00 19.84 -0.50
CA ARG A 80 -9.70 19.98 -1.18
C ARG A 80 -8.63 20.36 -0.16
N GLY A 81 -7.40 19.90 -0.36
CA GLY A 81 -6.27 20.19 0.52
C GLY A 81 -5.37 18.98 0.72
N ASP A 82 -4.55 19.03 1.76
CA ASP A 82 -3.57 18.01 2.12
C ASP A 82 -3.99 17.32 3.42
N ALA A 83 -4.17 16.01 3.38
CA ALA A 83 -4.42 15.18 4.55
C ALA A 83 -3.23 14.25 4.79
N VAL A 84 -2.82 14.13 6.06
CA VAL A 84 -1.84 13.12 6.48
C VAL A 84 -2.56 12.02 7.23
N LEU A 85 -2.35 10.77 6.81
CA LEU A 85 -2.82 9.57 7.51
C LEU A 85 -1.63 8.82 8.07
N SER A 86 -1.63 8.55 9.38
CA SER A 86 -0.54 7.85 10.05
C SER A 86 -0.97 6.49 10.58
N PHE A 87 -0.25 5.45 10.19
CA PHE A 87 -0.47 4.07 10.60
C PHE A 87 0.79 3.50 11.25
N ALA A 88 0.59 2.71 12.30
CA ALA A 88 1.68 2.07 13.03
C ALA A 88 1.40 0.57 13.23
N LEU A 89 2.35 -0.26 12.80
CA LEU A 89 2.35 -1.70 13.06
C LEU A 89 3.22 -1.98 14.29
N ALA A 90 2.60 -2.46 15.37
CA ALA A 90 3.30 -2.76 16.60
C ALA A 90 2.74 -4.01 17.27
N ARG A 91 3.54 -4.64 18.12
CA ARG A 91 3.07 -5.62 19.09
C ARG A 91 2.72 -4.93 20.40
N SER A 92 1.74 -5.48 21.12
CA SER A 92 1.39 -5.00 22.46
C SER A 92 2.61 -4.98 23.38
N GLY A 93 2.93 -3.80 23.93
CA GLY A 93 4.08 -3.57 24.81
C GLY A 93 5.35 -3.10 24.10
N ASP A 94 5.37 -3.01 22.77
CA ASP A 94 6.51 -2.44 22.04
C ASP A 94 6.67 -0.95 22.37
N ALA A 95 7.91 -0.52 22.61
CA ALA A 95 8.23 0.89 22.89
C ALA A 95 8.17 1.78 21.63
N LYS A 96 8.28 1.17 20.44
CA LYS A 96 8.23 1.82 19.12
C LYS A 96 7.59 0.86 18.12
N PRO A 97 6.89 1.36 17.10
CA PRO A 97 6.33 0.50 16.07
C PRO A 97 7.43 -0.16 15.23
N SER A 98 7.13 -1.35 14.72
CA SER A 98 7.97 -2.06 13.75
C SER A 98 7.89 -1.46 12.36
N VAL A 99 6.75 -0.86 12.03
CA VAL A 99 6.56 -0.03 10.84
C VAL A 99 5.74 1.20 11.20
N ARG A 100 6.16 2.36 10.69
CA ARG A 100 5.34 3.56 10.59
C ARG A 100 5.11 3.86 9.11
N LEU A 101 3.85 4.08 8.75
CA LEU A 101 3.43 4.52 7.42
C LEU A 101 2.72 5.87 7.58
N ASP A 102 3.28 6.91 6.99
CA ASP A 102 2.63 8.20 6.86
C ASP A 102 2.27 8.44 5.40
N LEU A 103 0.99 8.70 5.12
CA LEU A 103 0.47 8.97 3.78
C LEU A 103 0.05 10.42 3.68
N LEU A 104 0.71 11.19 2.80
CA LEU A 104 0.25 12.50 2.37
C LEU A 104 -0.68 12.33 1.17
N TYR A 105 -1.97 12.50 1.41
CA TYR A 105 -3.00 12.53 0.39
C TYR A 105 -3.35 13.99 0.07
N ARG A 106 -3.13 14.41 -1.18
CA ARG A 106 -3.43 15.78 -1.64
C ARG A 106 -4.50 15.76 -2.69
N VAL A 107 -5.53 16.59 -2.51
CA VAL A 107 -6.59 16.86 -3.49
C VAL A 107 -6.48 18.31 -3.94
N ALA A 108 -6.03 18.53 -5.18
CA ALA A 108 -5.90 19.86 -5.77
C ALA A 108 -6.28 19.83 -7.26
N ASP A 109 -6.94 20.88 -7.74
CA ASP A 109 -7.23 21.09 -9.17
C ASP A 109 -7.88 19.90 -9.91
N GLY A 110 -8.74 19.14 -9.20
CA GLY A 110 -9.44 17.98 -9.76
C GLY A 110 -8.59 16.71 -9.87
N ALA A 111 -7.37 16.74 -9.36
CA ALA A 111 -6.48 15.59 -9.24
C ALA A 111 -6.23 15.22 -7.77
N ALA A 112 -6.01 13.95 -7.51
CA ALA A 112 -5.52 13.44 -6.24
C ALA A 112 -4.10 12.90 -6.43
N THR A 113 -3.21 13.19 -5.50
CA THR A 113 -1.85 12.62 -5.47
C THR A 113 -1.59 11.98 -4.12
N LEU A 114 -0.83 10.88 -4.12
CA LEU A 114 -0.43 10.18 -2.91
C LEU A 114 1.09 10.11 -2.81
N ARG A 115 1.61 10.47 -1.63
CA ARG A 115 3.00 10.20 -1.25
C ARG A 115 3.01 9.45 0.07
N GLY A 116 3.81 8.39 0.16
CA GLY A 116 4.02 7.66 1.41
C GLY A 116 5.43 7.83 1.94
N LYS A 117 5.55 7.88 3.27
CA LYS A 117 6.79 7.70 4.00
C LYS A 117 6.66 6.44 4.85
N VAL A 118 7.63 5.55 4.71
CA VAL A 118 7.68 4.26 5.38
C VAL A 118 8.93 4.22 6.24
N GLU A 119 8.77 4.15 7.55
CA GLU A 119 9.87 3.83 8.48
C GLU A 119 9.72 2.38 8.88
N MET A 120 10.71 1.55 8.62
CA MET A 120 10.61 0.11 8.84
C MET A 120 11.96 -0.51 9.20
N MET A 121 11.92 -1.76 9.65
CA MET A 121 13.12 -2.60 9.73
C MET A 121 13.38 -3.33 8.40
N LEU A 122 14.56 -3.94 8.28
CA LEU A 122 14.85 -4.90 7.21
C LEU A 122 13.74 -5.96 7.09
N GLY A 123 13.32 -6.26 5.87
CA GLY A 123 12.13 -7.07 5.64
C GLY A 123 11.61 -7.03 4.21
N ASN A 124 10.39 -7.54 4.02
CA ASN A 124 9.72 -7.50 2.73
C ASN A 124 8.85 -6.24 2.63
N VAL A 125 8.70 -5.72 1.43
CA VAL A 125 7.77 -4.64 1.13
C VAL A 125 7.00 -5.09 -0.08
N PHE A 126 5.68 -5.08 0.00
CA PHE A 126 4.81 -5.32 -1.14
C PHE A 126 4.08 -4.02 -1.46
N ILE A 127 4.01 -3.66 -2.73
CA ILE A 127 3.25 -2.51 -3.19
C ILE A 127 2.26 -3.05 -4.20
N SER A 128 1.01 -2.61 -4.12
CA SER A 128 -0.07 -3.15 -4.95
C SER A 128 -0.95 -2.03 -5.42
N LEU A 129 -0.89 -1.68 -6.70
CA LEU A 129 -1.67 -0.59 -7.27
C LEU A 129 -2.73 -1.15 -8.22
N PRO A 130 -3.99 -0.67 -8.16
CA PRO A 130 -5.01 -1.04 -9.12
C PRO A 130 -4.56 -0.69 -10.53
N GLU A 131 -4.75 -1.61 -11.47
CA GLU A 131 -4.36 -1.42 -12.85
C GLU A 131 -5.45 -1.96 -13.76
N ASN A 132 -5.82 -1.20 -14.79
CA ASN A 132 -6.67 -1.73 -15.86
C ASN A 132 -5.93 -1.69 -17.20
N PRO A 133 -5.18 -2.75 -17.56
CA PRO A 133 -4.41 -2.80 -18.80
C PRO A 133 -5.29 -2.69 -20.06
N THR A 134 -6.58 -3.03 -19.97
CA THR A 134 -7.50 -2.96 -21.11
C THR A 134 -7.75 -1.54 -21.60
N THR A 135 -7.44 -0.54 -20.78
CA THR A 135 -7.51 0.89 -21.13
C THR A 135 -6.24 1.41 -21.84
N GLY A 136 -5.20 0.56 -21.92
CA GLY A 136 -3.86 0.89 -22.42
C GLY A 136 -2.94 1.55 -21.40
N TYR A 137 -3.41 1.82 -20.17
CA TYR A 137 -2.60 2.37 -19.09
C TYR A 137 -2.02 1.26 -18.21
N THR A 138 -0.74 1.39 -17.90
CA THR A 138 0.04 0.46 -17.07
C THR A 138 0.87 1.24 -16.07
N TRP A 139 1.10 0.67 -14.89
CA TRP A 139 2.07 1.21 -13.96
C TRP A 139 3.49 0.86 -14.40
N GLN A 140 4.37 1.83 -14.24
CA GLN A 140 5.81 1.69 -14.39
C GLN A 140 6.45 2.19 -13.10
N THR A 141 7.54 1.55 -12.70
CA THR A 141 8.37 2.06 -11.60
C THR A 141 9.71 2.55 -12.16
N ASP A 142 10.27 3.59 -11.54
CA ASP A 142 11.68 3.96 -11.75
C ASP A 142 12.66 2.86 -11.30
N GLY A 143 12.14 1.81 -10.63
CA GLY A 143 12.89 0.71 -10.08
C GLY A 143 13.50 1.08 -8.73
N GLY A 144 13.57 0.10 -7.83
CA GLY A 144 14.27 0.26 -6.56
C GLY A 144 15.77 0.42 -6.79
N LEU A 145 16.26 1.66 -6.68
CA LEU A 145 17.65 2.08 -6.84
C LEU A 145 18.42 1.91 -5.52
N GLY A 146 19.54 1.18 -5.56
CA GLY A 146 20.59 1.15 -4.51
C GLY A 146 20.69 -0.14 -3.68
N ASP A 147 21.60 -0.13 -2.69
CA ASP A 147 21.87 -1.28 -1.79
C ASP A 147 20.77 -1.48 -0.71
N VAL A 148 19.82 -0.54 -0.57
CA VAL A 148 18.79 -0.50 0.48
C VAL A 148 17.59 -1.39 0.15
N LEU A 149 16.88 -1.15 -0.96
CA LEU A 149 15.72 -1.93 -1.41
C LEU A 149 16.03 -2.69 -2.70
N MET A 150 15.77 -3.99 -2.73
CA MET A 150 15.93 -4.82 -3.92
C MET A 150 14.57 -5.31 -4.44
N LEU A 151 14.24 -5.00 -5.70
CA LEU A 151 13.09 -5.59 -6.39
C LEU A 151 13.30 -7.10 -6.60
N LYS A 152 12.30 -7.90 -6.23
CA LYS A 152 12.27 -9.36 -6.33
C LYS A 152 11.23 -9.86 -7.31
N GLU A 153 10.08 -9.22 -7.34
CA GLU A 153 8.98 -9.57 -8.23
C GLU A 153 8.25 -8.31 -8.68
N ASP A 154 7.81 -8.32 -9.92
CA ASP A 154 6.96 -7.34 -10.57
C ASP A 154 5.95 -8.18 -11.38
N SER A 155 4.68 -8.12 -10.99
CA SER A 155 3.64 -8.97 -11.58
C SER A 155 2.27 -8.31 -11.57
N TYR A 156 1.51 -8.53 -12.63
CA TYR A 156 0.11 -8.15 -12.70
C TYR A 156 -0.79 -9.34 -12.38
N VAL A 157 -1.75 -9.14 -11.47
CA VAL A 157 -2.75 -10.14 -11.10
C VAL A 157 -4.13 -9.62 -11.52
N PRO A 158 -4.80 -10.23 -12.50
CA PRO A 158 -6.16 -9.83 -12.89
C PRO A 158 -7.15 -10.10 -11.76
N ASP A 159 -8.16 -9.25 -11.63
CA ASP A 159 -9.25 -9.48 -10.68
C ASP A 159 -10.06 -10.73 -11.05
N ALA A 160 -10.69 -11.33 -10.04
CA ALA A 160 -11.59 -12.46 -10.28
C ALA A 160 -12.72 -12.03 -11.23
N ASN A 161 -12.80 -12.70 -12.38
CA ASN A 161 -13.78 -12.40 -13.42
C ASN A 161 -14.69 -13.61 -13.70
N PRO A 162 -15.55 -14.02 -12.73
CA PRO A 162 -16.38 -15.21 -12.85
C PRO A 162 -17.39 -15.14 -14.01
N GLY A 163 -17.68 -13.94 -14.53
CA GLY A 163 -18.55 -13.73 -15.68
C GLY A 163 -17.82 -13.64 -17.03
N GLY A 164 -16.49 -13.69 -17.07
CA GLY A 164 -15.71 -13.53 -18.30
C GLY A 164 -15.92 -12.17 -18.99
N LEU A 165 -16.26 -11.12 -18.24
CA LEU A 165 -16.51 -9.79 -18.77
C LEU A 165 -15.24 -9.20 -19.37
N LEU A 166 -15.34 -8.66 -20.58
CA LEU A 166 -14.26 -7.93 -21.22
C LEU A 166 -14.04 -6.60 -20.49
N GLY A 167 -12.79 -6.17 -20.35
CA GLY A 167 -12.44 -4.90 -19.69
C GLY A 167 -12.14 -5.00 -18.19
N GLY A 168 -12.08 -6.23 -17.64
CA GLY A 168 -11.71 -6.45 -16.24
C GLY A 168 -10.31 -5.90 -15.93
N GLY A 169 -10.22 -5.14 -14.84
CA GLY A 169 -8.94 -4.68 -14.31
C GLY A 169 -8.25 -5.76 -13.47
N GLY A 170 -7.34 -5.30 -12.63
CA GLY A 170 -6.57 -6.12 -11.73
C GLY A 170 -5.70 -5.26 -10.84
N THR A 171 -4.66 -5.88 -10.31
CA THR A 171 -3.70 -5.25 -9.42
C THR A 171 -2.29 -5.52 -9.92
N HIS A 172 -1.53 -4.46 -10.15
CA HIS A 172 -0.09 -4.56 -10.35
C HIS A 172 0.59 -4.67 -8.99
N ARG A 173 1.49 -5.64 -8.82
CA ARG A 173 2.16 -5.95 -7.56
C ARG A 173 3.67 -5.91 -7.73
N TRP A 174 4.33 -5.27 -6.78
CA TRP A 174 5.78 -5.32 -6.64
C TRP A 174 6.15 -5.92 -5.29
N HIS A 175 7.17 -6.76 -5.29
CA HIS A 175 7.81 -7.28 -4.09
C HIS A 175 9.24 -6.73 -4.01
N TYR A 176 9.51 -5.92 -3.01
CA TYR A 176 10.84 -5.45 -2.65
C TYR A 176 11.33 -6.12 -1.35
N VAL A 177 12.65 -6.17 -1.18
CA VAL A 177 13.29 -6.60 0.06
C VAL A 177 14.24 -5.51 0.54
N ALA A 178 14.01 -5.01 1.75
CA ALA A 178 14.91 -4.13 2.47
C ALA A 178 16.10 -4.92 3.02
N LYS A 179 17.29 -4.66 2.47
CA LYS A 179 18.51 -5.45 2.65
C LYS A 179 19.61 -4.73 3.43
N ALA A 180 19.61 -3.41 3.42
CA ALA A 180 20.56 -2.59 4.16
C ALA A 180 19.84 -1.39 4.77
N PRO A 181 20.30 -0.88 5.92
CA PRO A 181 19.82 0.39 6.45
C PRO A 181 20.10 1.54 5.49
N GLY A 182 19.25 2.56 5.52
CA GLY A 182 19.39 3.76 4.71
C GLY A 182 18.06 4.26 4.15
N ASP A 183 18.13 5.40 3.48
CA ASP A 183 16.97 6.07 2.90
C ASP A 183 16.94 5.87 1.37
N THR A 184 15.77 5.58 0.83
CA THR A 184 15.53 5.49 -0.62
C THR A 184 14.10 5.86 -0.98
N ALA A 185 13.79 6.08 -2.25
CA ALA A 185 12.44 6.33 -2.72
C ALA A 185 12.15 5.57 -4.00
N ILE A 186 10.88 5.25 -4.22
CA ILE A 186 10.37 4.58 -5.42
C ILE A 186 9.19 5.38 -5.95
N THR A 187 9.22 5.67 -7.24
CA THR A 187 8.14 6.35 -7.95
C THR A 187 7.41 5.36 -8.85
N PHE A 188 6.09 5.34 -8.75
CA PHE A 188 5.18 4.58 -9.60
C PHE A 188 4.45 5.58 -10.51
N THR A 189 4.52 5.34 -11.81
CA THR A 189 3.94 6.20 -12.85
C THR A 189 2.89 5.42 -13.63
N TYR A 190 1.65 5.90 -13.62
CA TYR A 190 0.56 5.32 -14.41
C TYR A 190 0.43 6.09 -15.71
N ALA A 191 0.76 5.45 -16.83
CA ALA A 191 0.74 6.10 -18.14
C ALA A 191 0.51 5.06 -19.24
N ARG A 192 0.14 5.55 -20.43
CA ARG A 192 0.28 4.73 -21.63
C ARG A 192 1.73 4.79 -22.10
N PRO A 193 2.32 3.69 -22.61
CA PRO A 193 3.72 3.66 -23.02
C PRO A 193 4.13 4.70 -24.08
N TRP A 194 3.16 5.30 -24.79
CA TRP A 194 3.37 6.30 -25.83
C TRP A 194 2.96 7.73 -25.41
N GLU A 195 2.45 7.94 -24.20
CA GLU A 195 2.10 9.26 -23.68
C GLU A 195 3.31 9.90 -22.98
N SER A 196 3.41 11.22 -23.07
CA SER A 196 4.50 11.99 -22.44
C SER A 196 4.20 12.37 -20.99
N ASP A 197 2.91 12.49 -20.68
CA ASP A 197 2.41 12.90 -19.38
C ASP A 197 1.86 11.69 -18.63
N ALA A 198 2.17 11.61 -17.33
CA ALA A 198 1.60 10.60 -16.46
C ALA A 198 0.12 10.93 -16.16
N ALA A 199 -0.75 9.92 -16.22
CA ALA A 199 -2.11 10.05 -15.71
C ALA A 199 -2.12 10.11 -14.17
N GLU A 200 -1.22 9.37 -13.54
CA GLU A 200 -1.06 9.35 -12.08
C GLU A 200 0.39 9.08 -11.68
N THR A 201 0.77 9.57 -10.51
CA THR A 201 2.05 9.24 -9.87
C THR A 201 1.85 8.98 -8.38
N VAL A 202 2.42 7.88 -7.90
CA VAL A 202 2.48 7.52 -6.49
C VAL A 202 3.96 7.40 -6.09
N GLU A 203 4.35 8.04 -5.01
CA GLU A 203 5.74 8.04 -4.54
C GLU A 203 5.81 7.45 -3.13
N PHE A 204 6.74 6.51 -2.88
CA PHE A 204 7.04 6.01 -1.55
C PHE A 204 8.50 6.27 -1.19
N SER A 205 8.71 6.97 -0.09
CA SER A 205 10.01 7.11 0.56
C SER A 205 10.14 6.09 1.69
N PHE A 206 11.30 5.47 1.81
CA PHE A 206 11.62 4.44 2.78
C PHE A 206 12.82 4.87 3.62
N SER A 207 12.72 4.67 4.92
CA SER A 207 13.83 4.75 5.87
C SER A 207 13.93 3.40 6.61
N VAL A 208 15.04 2.68 6.39
CA VAL A 208 15.28 1.30 6.82
C VAL A 208 16.32 1.23 7.93
#